data_AF-A0A0N1B7A5-F1
#
_entry.id   AF-A0A0N1B7A5-F1
#
_cell.length_a   1.000
_cell.length_b   1.000
_cell.length_c   1.000
_cell.angle_alpha   90.00
_cell.angle_beta   90.00
_cell.angle_gamma   90.00
#
_symmetry.space_group_name_H-M   'P 1'
#
loop_
_entity.id
_entity.type
_entity.pdbx_description
1 polymer ?
#
loop_
_entity_poly.entity_id
_entity_poly.type
_entity_poly.pdbx_seq_one_letter_code
_entity_poly.pdbx_strand_id
1 'polypeptide(L)'
;MTRVFSGIQPTGNLHLGNYLGAIRNWVTMQHAHESIFCVVDLHAITAAQDPATLRRGIREMTAALVASGLDPDRCILFAQSRVSVHAELAWILMCTARVGWLNRMTQFKDKAGKDREGASVGLYTYPVLQAADILAYKATHVPVGDDQKQHLELARDIAAKFNNDFGVELFPLPEPVIEGPSTRVMSLRDGTAKMSKSDPSDASRINLTDDADTIAAKVKRAKTDPEPLPSEAAGLVGRP
;
A
#
# COMPACT_ATOMS: atom_id res chain seq x y z
N MET A 1 12.01 14.30 15.59
CA MET A 1 11.86 14.49 14.13
C MET A 1 10.93 13.42 13.62
N THR A 2 9.95 13.77 12.78
CA THR A 2 8.97 12.81 12.26
C THR A 2 9.61 11.94 11.18
N ARG A 3 9.54 10.62 11.36
CA ARG A 3 10.04 9.64 10.40
C ARG A 3 8.89 8.81 9.87
N VAL A 4 8.71 8.85 8.57
CA VAL A 4 7.59 8.25 7.85
C VAL A 4 8.11 7.02 7.11
N PHE A 5 7.45 5.89 7.30
CA PHE A 5 7.66 4.70 6.48
C PHE A 5 6.41 4.38 5.69
N SER A 6 6.55 4.14 4.38
CA SER A 6 5.45 3.63 3.56
C SER A 6 5.93 2.57 2.57
N GLY A 7 5.15 1.50 2.46
CA GLY A 7 5.45 0.35 1.59
C GLY A 7 4.45 0.22 0.45
N ILE A 8 4.92 -0.16 -0.74
CA ILE A 8 4.07 -0.44 -1.91
C ILE A 8 4.45 -1.75 -2.58
N GLN A 9 3.45 -2.59 -2.86
CA GLN A 9 3.69 -3.84 -3.55
C GLN A 9 4.00 -3.59 -5.04
N PRO A 10 5.01 -4.26 -5.62
CA PRO A 10 5.35 -4.18 -7.04
C PRO A 10 4.38 -4.95 -7.93
N THR A 11 3.09 -4.62 -7.89
CA THR A 11 2.06 -5.40 -8.58
C THR A 11 1.94 -5.13 -10.08
N GLY A 12 2.77 -4.24 -10.64
CA GLY A 12 2.61 -3.71 -11.99
C GLY A 12 1.34 -2.85 -12.13
N ASN A 13 1.21 -2.18 -13.28
CA ASN A 13 0.01 -1.46 -13.72
C ASN A 13 -0.52 -0.42 -12.72
N LEU A 14 0.33 0.53 -12.33
CA LEU A 14 -0.13 1.71 -11.60
C LEU A 14 -1.17 2.47 -12.40
N HIS A 15 -2.24 2.86 -11.73
CA HIS A 15 -3.31 3.65 -12.31
C HIS A 15 -3.50 4.97 -11.57
N LEU A 16 -4.28 5.87 -12.17
CA LEU A 16 -4.55 7.21 -11.65
C LEU A 16 -5.03 7.19 -10.18
N GLY A 17 -5.84 6.20 -9.82
CA GLY A 17 -6.28 5.97 -8.44
C GLY A 17 -5.14 5.73 -7.43
N ASN A 18 -4.06 5.03 -7.82
CA ASN A 18 -2.90 4.88 -6.95
C ASN A 18 -2.12 6.19 -6.82
N TYR A 19 -1.97 6.90 -7.94
CA TYR A 19 -1.25 8.18 -7.96
C TYR A 19 -1.92 9.22 -7.07
N LEU A 20 -3.22 9.46 -7.28
CA LEU A 20 -3.99 10.45 -6.50
C LEU A 20 -4.27 10.00 -5.06
N GLY A 21 -4.33 8.69 -4.83
CA GLY A 21 -4.66 8.12 -3.53
C GLY A 21 -3.47 8.01 -2.56
N ALA A 22 -2.24 7.96 -3.06
CA ALA A 22 -1.05 7.78 -2.22
C ALA A 22 0.19 8.50 -2.75
N ILE A 23 0.59 8.24 -4.00
CA ILE A 23 1.91 8.67 -4.51
C ILE A 23 2.06 10.20 -4.50
N ARG A 24 1.01 10.93 -4.90
CA ARG A 24 1.02 12.40 -4.86
C ARG A 24 1.27 12.95 -3.45
N ASN A 25 0.73 12.27 -2.43
CA ASN A 25 0.91 12.71 -1.06
C ASN A 25 2.34 12.41 -0.59
N TRP A 26 2.90 11.26 -0.95
CA TRP A 26 4.31 10.94 -0.68
C TRP A 26 5.28 11.99 -1.23
N VAL A 27 5.02 12.49 -2.43
CA VAL A 27 5.80 13.57 -3.04
C VAL A 27 5.75 14.85 -2.20
N THR A 28 4.64 15.14 -1.53
CA THR A 28 4.56 16.25 -0.57
C THR A 28 5.30 15.92 0.73
N MET A 29 5.15 14.69 1.25
CA MET A 29 5.70 14.26 2.55
C MET A 29 7.23 14.30 2.59
N GLN A 30 7.92 13.95 1.50
CA GLN A 30 9.39 13.99 1.43
C GLN A 30 9.98 15.37 1.70
N HIS A 31 9.20 16.45 1.56
CA HIS A 31 9.65 17.82 1.85
C HIS A 31 9.48 18.22 3.32
N ALA A 32 8.62 17.51 4.07
CA ALA A 32 8.28 17.85 5.45
C ALA A 32 8.83 16.85 6.49
N HIS A 33 9.18 15.63 6.06
CA HIS A 33 9.51 14.52 6.94
C HIS A 33 10.67 13.70 6.41
N GLU A 34 11.40 13.04 7.32
CA GLU A 34 12.33 11.98 6.94
C GLU A 34 11.51 10.80 6.39
N SER A 35 11.50 10.65 5.08
CA SER A 35 10.59 9.75 4.39
C SER A 35 11.32 8.54 3.81
N ILE A 36 10.79 7.36 4.10
CA ILE A 36 11.32 6.07 3.71
C ILE A 36 10.23 5.33 2.92
N PHE A 37 10.48 5.14 1.63
CA PHE A 37 9.59 4.46 0.70
C PHE A 37 10.19 3.12 0.29
N CYS A 38 9.40 2.06 0.45
CA CYS A 38 9.87 0.70 0.24
C CYS A 38 9.00 -0.01 -0.81
N VAL A 39 9.63 -0.52 -1.87
CA VAL A 39 8.97 -1.44 -2.81
C VAL A 39 9.00 -2.83 -2.20
N VAL A 40 7.86 -3.28 -1.67
CA VAL A 40 7.74 -4.46 -0.81
C VAL A 40 7.62 -5.78 -1.58
N ASP A 41 8.73 -6.20 -2.19
CA ASP A 41 8.81 -7.43 -2.98
C ASP A 41 8.76 -8.73 -2.16
N LEU A 42 9.19 -8.73 -0.88
CA LEU A 42 9.00 -9.90 0.01
C LEU A 42 7.53 -10.10 0.38
N HIS A 43 6.76 -9.02 0.49
CA HIS A 43 5.31 -9.12 0.67
C HIS A 43 4.59 -9.67 -0.57
N ALA A 44 5.09 -9.35 -1.78
CA ALA A 44 4.46 -9.79 -3.03
C ALA A 44 4.46 -11.32 -3.18
N ILE A 45 5.51 -12.00 -2.73
CA ILE A 45 5.65 -13.46 -2.83
C ILE A 45 4.83 -14.25 -1.80
N THR A 46 4.03 -13.57 -0.96
CA THR A 46 3.01 -14.24 -0.13
C THR A 46 1.88 -14.86 -0.96
N ALA A 47 1.74 -14.39 -2.21
CA ALA A 47 0.94 -14.98 -3.27
C ALA A 47 1.83 -15.52 -4.40
N ALA A 48 1.28 -16.38 -5.27
CA ALA A 48 2.01 -16.87 -6.43
C ALA A 48 2.41 -15.73 -7.37
N GLN A 49 3.67 -15.74 -7.82
CA GLN A 49 4.23 -14.73 -8.72
C GLN A 49 4.95 -15.40 -9.88
N ASP A 50 4.82 -14.83 -11.08
CA ASP A 50 5.75 -15.11 -12.17
C ASP A 50 7.08 -14.35 -11.92
N PRO A 51 8.24 -15.03 -11.84
CA PRO A 51 9.50 -14.38 -11.49
C PRO A 51 9.93 -13.28 -12.46
N ALA A 52 9.66 -13.43 -13.76
CA ALA A 52 10.02 -12.41 -14.74
C ALA A 52 9.15 -11.16 -14.57
N THR A 53 7.86 -11.35 -14.33
CA THR A 53 6.89 -10.28 -14.08
C THR A 53 7.17 -9.55 -12.78
N LEU A 54 7.46 -10.24 -11.67
CA LEU A 54 7.80 -9.59 -10.42
C LEU A 54 9.07 -8.72 -10.56
N ARG A 55 10.12 -9.26 -11.19
CA ARG A 55 11.37 -8.51 -11.41
C ARG A 55 11.14 -7.23 -12.22
N ARG A 56 10.29 -7.31 -13.25
CA ARG A 56 9.89 -6.16 -14.07
C ARG A 56 9.05 -5.17 -13.25
N GLY A 57 8.06 -5.66 -12.50
CA GLY A 57 7.18 -4.86 -11.65
C GLY A 57 7.92 -4.07 -10.58
N ILE A 58 9.00 -4.60 -10.00
CA ILE A 58 9.86 -3.86 -9.05
C ILE A 58 10.50 -2.64 -9.73
N ARG A 59 11.04 -2.82 -10.93
CA ARG A 59 11.68 -1.74 -11.69
C ARG A 59 10.67 -0.71 -12.17
N GLU A 60 9.54 -1.15 -12.72
CA GLU A 60 8.47 -0.27 -13.19
C GLU A 60 7.86 0.54 -12.05
N MET A 61 7.60 -0.08 -10.90
CA MET A 61 7.13 0.62 -9.70
C MET A 61 8.14 1.68 -9.26
N THR A 62 9.41 1.31 -9.15
CA THR A 62 10.48 2.26 -8.76
C THR A 62 10.56 3.43 -9.74
N ALA A 63 10.56 3.17 -11.05
CA ALA A 63 10.61 4.19 -12.08
C ALA A 63 9.39 5.12 -12.03
N ALA A 64 8.19 4.56 -11.82
CA ALA A 64 6.96 5.35 -11.73
C ALA A 64 6.92 6.25 -10.48
N LEU A 65 7.45 5.79 -9.35
CA LEU A 65 7.57 6.60 -8.13
C LEU A 65 8.50 7.81 -8.36
N VAL A 66 9.67 7.59 -8.99
CA VAL A 66 10.61 8.66 -9.33
C VAL A 66 9.99 9.61 -10.35
N ALA A 67 9.38 9.09 -11.42
CA ALA A 67 8.71 9.90 -12.44
C ALA A 67 7.53 10.71 -11.88
N SER A 68 6.90 10.22 -10.81
CA SER A 68 5.81 10.93 -10.11
C SER A 68 6.32 12.09 -9.23
N GLY A 69 7.62 12.19 -9.00
CA GLY A 69 8.26 13.29 -8.27
C GLY A 69 8.98 12.90 -6.98
N LEU A 70 9.08 11.60 -6.64
CA LEU A 70 9.95 11.21 -5.52
C LEU A 70 11.41 11.44 -5.90
N ASP A 71 12.10 12.18 -5.04
CA ASP A 71 13.48 12.59 -5.21
C ASP A 71 14.38 11.75 -4.27
N PRO A 72 15.22 10.83 -4.80
CA PRO A 72 16.12 10.01 -3.98
C PRO A 72 17.16 10.81 -3.19
N ASP A 73 17.38 12.08 -3.51
CA ASP A 73 18.25 12.96 -2.73
C ASP A 73 17.52 13.53 -1.49
N ARG A 74 16.19 13.37 -1.41
CA ARG A 74 15.33 13.88 -0.31
C ARG A 74 14.68 12.78 0.50
N CYS A 75 14.49 11.61 -0.08
CA CYS A 75 13.89 10.45 0.58
C CYS A 75 14.68 9.18 0.31
N ILE A 76 14.50 8.17 1.16
CA ILE A 76 15.09 6.85 0.95
C ILE A 76 14.09 6.03 0.13
N LEU A 77 14.48 5.59 -1.07
CA LEU A 77 13.69 4.71 -1.92
C LEU A 77 14.48 3.42 -2.22
N PHE A 78 13.92 2.27 -1.87
CA PHE A 78 14.59 0.98 -2.08
C PHE A 78 13.61 -0.19 -2.26
N ALA A 79 14.11 -1.32 -2.77
CA ALA A 79 13.37 -2.58 -2.80
C ALA A 79 13.66 -3.40 -1.53
N GLN A 80 12.61 -3.90 -0.89
CA GLN A 80 12.67 -4.54 0.44
C GLN A 80 13.69 -5.67 0.51
N SER A 81 13.72 -6.58 -0.47
CA SER A 81 14.65 -7.71 -0.54
C SER A 81 16.13 -7.33 -0.64
N ARG A 82 16.44 -6.06 -0.94
CA ARG A 82 17.83 -5.55 -1.03
C ARG A 82 18.40 -5.17 0.34
N VAL A 83 17.60 -5.23 1.40
CA VAL A 83 18.00 -4.93 2.76
C VAL A 83 17.64 -6.12 3.66
N SER A 84 18.63 -6.92 4.06
CA SER A 84 18.40 -8.18 4.78
C SER A 84 17.76 -7.99 6.16
N VAL A 85 17.97 -6.82 6.78
CA VAL A 85 17.42 -6.43 8.10
C VAL A 85 15.92 -6.68 8.18
N HIS A 86 15.16 -6.51 7.09
CA HIS A 86 13.73 -6.77 7.07
C HIS A 86 13.38 -8.22 7.44
N ALA A 87 14.06 -9.18 6.81
CA ALA A 87 13.84 -10.61 7.06
C ALA A 87 14.41 -11.04 8.43
N GLU A 88 15.59 -10.52 8.78
CA GLU A 88 16.25 -10.80 10.06
C GLU A 88 15.41 -10.30 11.25
N LEU A 89 14.96 -9.05 11.20
CA LEU A 89 14.12 -8.47 12.23
C LEU A 89 12.73 -9.15 12.25
N ALA A 90 12.16 -9.48 11.10
CA ALA A 90 10.90 -10.23 11.05
C ALA A 90 11.00 -11.55 11.80
N TRP A 91 12.10 -12.30 11.63
CA TRP A 91 12.32 -13.53 12.40
C TRP A 91 12.35 -13.28 13.91
N ILE A 92 13.09 -12.27 14.36
CA ILE A 92 13.15 -11.89 15.78
C ILE A 92 11.75 -11.52 16.30
N LEU A 93 11.01 -10.69 15.56
CA LEU A 93 9.68 -10.24 15.95
C LEU A 93 8.63 -11.37 15.90
N MET A 94 8.82 -12.40 15.08
CA MET A 94 7.98 -13.61 15.10
C MET A 94 8.08 -14.36 16.44
N CYS A 95 9.22 -14.26 17.13
CA CYS A 95 9.37 -14.80 18.49
C CYS A 95 8.66 -13.96 19.56
N THR A 96 8.33 -12.69 19.27
CA THR A 96 7.57 -11.80 20.15
C THR A 96 6.06 -11.88 19.88
N ALA A 97 5.68 -11.90 18.61
CA ALA A 97 4.29 -11.97 18.17
C ALA A 97 3.61 -13.26 18.65
N ARG A 98 2.32 -13.18 19.00
CA ARG A 98 1.54 -14.35 19.44
C ARG A 98 0.68 -14.87 18.30
N VAL A 99 0.59 -16.21 18.18
CA VAL A 99 -0.32 -16.91 17.25
C VAL A 99 -1.76 -16.38 17.37
N GLY A 100 -2.23 -16.13 18.59
CA GLY A 100 -3.58 -15.58 18.82
C GLY A 100 -3.81 -14.20 18.21
N TRP A 101 -2.76 -13.38 18.04
CA TRP A 101 -2.86 -12.06 17.40
C TRP A 101 -3.04 -12.20 15.90
N LEU A 102 -2.25 -13.08 15.27
CA LEU A 102 -2.34 -13.38 13.84
C LEU A 102 -3.66 -14.07 13.47
N ASN A 103 -4.18 -14.95 14.31
CA ASN A 103 -5.49 -15.61 14.12
C ASN A 103 -6.67 -14.62 14.04
N ARG A 104 -6.51 -13.39 14.54
CA ARG A 104 -7.55 -12.35 14.51
C ARG A 104 -7.47 -11.45 13.28
N MET A 105 -6.42 -11.55 12.47
CA MET A 105 -6.23 -10.72 11.28
C MET A 105 -7.32 -11.00 10.24
N THR A 106 -8.11 -9.99 9.89
CA THR A 106 -9.19 -10.11 8.91
C THR A 106 -8.63 -10.43 7.54
N GLN A 107 -7.55 -9.75 7.14
CA GLN A 107 -6.88 -9.94 5.86
C GLN A 107 -6.40 -11.37 5.64
N PHE A 108 -5.93 -12.07 6.68
CA PHE A 108 -5.59 -13.48 6.57
C PHE A 108 -6.84 -14.33 6.31
N LYS A 109 -7.92 -14.12 7.07
CA LYS A 109 -9.18 -14.85 6.91
C LYS A 109 -9.79 -14.64 5.53
N ASP A 110 -9.73 -13.41 5.02
CA ASP A 110 -10.30 -13.03 3.73
C ASP A 110 -9.48 -13.61 2.57
N LYS A 111 -8.14 -13.54 2.64
CA LYS A 111 -7.26 -14.04 1.59
C LYS A 111 -7.10 -15.57 1.58
N ALA A 112 -7.09 -16.21 2.75
CA ALA A 112 -7.07 -17.67 2.85
C ALA A 112 -8.43 -18.28 2.48
N GLY A 113 -9.52 -17.52 2.64
CA GLY A 113 -10.87 -17.97 2.30
C GLY A 113 -11.29 -19.22 3.07
N LYS A 114 -11.88 -20.18 2.35
CA LYS A 114 -12.38 -21.44 2.93
C LYS A 114 -11.28 -22.48 3.13
N ASP A 115 -10.22 -22.44 2.33
CA ASP A 115 -9.08 -23.37 2.40
C ASP A 115 -7.93 -22.74 3.18
N ARG A 116 -8.09 -22.69 4.51
CA ARG A 116 -7.07 -22.12 5.40
C ARG A 116 -5.84 -22.99 5.52
N GLU A 117 -5.94 -24.29 5.25
CA GLU A 117 -4.83 -25.23 5.34
C GLU A 117 -3.91 -25.13 4.12
N GLY A 118 -4.46 -24.80 2.95
CA GLY A 118 -3.68 -24.50 1.74
C GLY A 118 -2.99 -23.13 1.75
N ALA A 119 -3.27 -22.26 2.72
CA ALA A 119 -2.66 -20.95 2.81
C ALA A 119 -1.16 -21.03 3.17
N SER A 120 -0.34 -20.21 2.51
CA SER A 120 1.09 -20.17 2.80
C SER A 120 1.35 -19.61 4.21
N VAL A 121 2.40 -20.12 4.87
CA VAL A 121 2.85 -19.56 6.16
C VAL A 121 3.21 -18.07 6.00
N GLY A 122 3.76 -17.68 4.85
CA GLY A 122 4.03 -16.27 4.54
C GLY A 122 2.77 -15.41 4.55
N LEU A 123 1.64 -15.89 4.00
CA LEU A 123 0.36 -15.18 4.06
C LEU A 123 -0.16 -15.04 5.50
N TYR A 124 0.19 -15.96 6.39
CA TYR A 124 -0.17 -15.88 7.80
C TYR A 124 0.74 -14.93 8.59
N THR A 125 2.04 -14.91 8.30
CA THR A 125 3.05 -14.18 9.09
C THR A 125 3.47 -12.83 8.53
N TYR A 126 3.06 -12.45 7.31
CA TYR A 126 3.44 -11.16 6.72
C TYR A 126 3.09 -9.93 7.58
N PRO A 127 2.06 -9.91 8.46
CA PRO A 127 1.85 -8.76 9.34
C PRO A 127 3.05 -8.52 10.29
N VAL A 128 3.80 -9.56 10.65
CA VAL A 128 5.04 -9.44 11.44
C VAL A 128 6.19 -8.90 10.58
N LEU A 129 6.27 -9.30 9.32
CA LEU A 129 7.20 -8.69 8.36
C LEU A 129 6.91 -7.20 8.17
N GLN A 130 5.64 -6.82 8.07
CA GLN A 130 5.23 -5.41 8.02
C GLN A 130 5.64 -4.64 9.27
N ALA A 131 5.53 -5.25 10.46
CA ALA A 131 6.05 -4.65 11.69
C ALA A 131 7.58 -4.47 11.62
N ALA A 132 8.32 -5.46 11.14
CA ALA A 132 9.77 -5.34 10.94
C ALA A 132 10.13 -4.22 9.96
N ASP A 133 9.38 -4.08 8.86
CA ASP A 133 9.59 -3.01 7.87
C ASP A 133 9.53 -1.62 8.50
N ILE A 134 8.56 -1.41 9.40
CA ILE A 134 8.34 -0.13 10.09
C ILE A 134 9.38 0.10 11.20
N LEU A 135 9.61 -0.93 12.03
CA LEU A 135 10.41 -0.84 13.25
C LEU A 135 11.92 -0.85 12.98
N ALA A 136 12.39 -1.45 11.88
CA ALA A 136 13.80 -1.44 11.49
C ALA A 136 14.36 -0.02 11.37
N TYR A 137 13.52 0.92 10.93
CA TYR A 137 13.88 2.32 10.78
C TYR A 137 13.39 3.19 11.92
N LYS A 138 12.80 2.62 12.98
CA LYS A 138 12.17 3.39 14.07
C LYS A 138 11.20 4.44 13.54
N ALA A 139 10.39 4.07 12.54
CA ALA A 139 9.41 5.00 11.98
C ALA A 139 8.37 5.36 13.04
N THR A 140 8.05 6.65 13.13
CA THR A 140 7.06 7.17 14.08
C THR A 140 5.68 7.30 13.45
N HIS A 141 5.61 7.36 12.12
CA HIS A 141 4.38 7.58 11.37
C HIS A 141 4.32 6.65 10.15
N VAL A 142 3.13 6.12 9.86
CA VAL A 142 2.90 5.22 8.71
C VAL A 142 1.62 5.65 7.98
N PRO A 143 1.69 6.08 6.71
CA PRO A 143 0.51 6.32 5.89
C PRO A 143 -0.14 4.97 5.56
N VAL A 144 -1.35 4.76 6.05
CA VAL A 144 -2.10 3.51 5.87
C VAL A 144 -3.55 3.78 5.50
N GLY A 145 -4.06 2.98 4.57
CA GLY A 145 -5.50 2.89 4.32
C GLY A 145 -6.24 2.21 5.47
N ASP A 146 -7.57 2.33 5.49
CA ASP A 146 -8.42 1.71 6.50
C ASP A 146 -8.21 0.18 6.60
N ASP A 147 -7.92 -0.46 5.47
CA ASP A 147 -7.69 -1.91 5.34
C ASP A 147 -6.38 -2.40 5.97
N GLN A 148 -5.45 -1.48 6.27
CA GLN A 148 -4.14 -1.77 6.86
C GLN A 148 -4.01 -1.32 8.33
N LYS A 149 -5.04 -0.67 8.90
CA LYS A 149 -5.03 -0.22 10.30
C LYS A 149 -4.77 -1.36 11.29
N GLN A 150 -5.36 -2.53 11.06
CA GLN A 150 -5.18 -3.69 11.94
C GLN A 150 -3.72 -4.17 11.98
N HIS A 151 -3.00 -4.10 10.85
CA HIS A 151 -1.58 -4.47 10.81
C HIS A 151 -0.70 -3.43 11.51
N LEU A 152 -1.05 -2.14 11.43
CA LEU A 152 -0.33 -1.11 12.16
C LEU A 152 -0.50 -1.26 13.68
N GLU A 153 -1.72 -1.57 14.14
CA GLU A 153 -1.94 -1.89 15.57
C GLU A 153 -1.13 -3.12 16.01
N LEU A 154 -1.03 -4.16 15.17
CA LEU A 154 -0.14 -5.29 15.47
C LEU A 154 1.33 -4.85 15.61
N ALA A 155 1.82 -3.97 14.73
CA ALA A 155 3.19 -3.46 14.83
C ALA A 155 3.42 -2.71 16.15
N ARG A 156 2.41 -1.93 16.61
CA ARG A 156 2.43 -1.25 17.91
C ARG A 156 2.43 -2.24 19.07
N ASP A 157 1.57 -3.27 19.04
CA ASP A 157 1.52 -4.32 20.06
C ASP A 157 2.85 -5.08 20.17
N ILE A 158 3.46 -5.42 19.04
CA ILE A 158 4.77 -6.08 18.98
C ILE A 158 5.86 -5.18 19.56
N ALA A 159 5.90 -3.90 19.18
CA ALA A 159 6.87 -2.94 19.69
C ALA A 159 6.74 -2.76 21.22
N ALA A 160 5.52 -2.55 21.72
CA ALA A 160 5.24 -2.39 23.14
C ALA A 160 5.65 -3.65 23.93
N LYS A 161 5.30 -4.83 23.42
CA LYS A 161 5.68 -6.10 24.03
C LYS A 161 7.19 -6.31 24.06
N PHE A 162 7.88 -6.05 22.96
CA PHE A 162 9.34 -6.19 22.89
C PHE A 162 10.02 -5.27 23.91
N ASN A 163 9.65 -4.00 23.91
CA ASN A 163 10.17 -3.03 24.88
C ASN A 163 9.94 -3.49 26.33
N ASN A 164 8.76 -4.02 26.66
CA ASN A 164 8.44 -4.51 27.99
C ASN A 164 9.21 -5.78 28.37
N ASP A 165 9.21 -6.80 27.51
CA ASP A 165 9.86 -8.09 27.77
C ASP A 165 11.38 -7.93 28.02
N PHE A 166 12.01 -6.99 27.32
CA PHE A 166 13.46 -6.73 27.43
C PHE A 166 13.82 -5.54 28.34
N GLY A 167 12.85 -4.81 28.86
CA GLY A 167 13.09 -3.64 29.72
C GLY A 167 13.82 -2.50 29.03
N VAL A 168 13.52 -2.24 27.75
CA VAL A 168 14.18 -1.23 26.91
C VAL A 168 13.19 -0.28 26.25
N GLU A 169 13.64 0.92 25.88
CA GLU A 169 12.91 1.86 25.02
C GLU A 169 13.53 1.84 23.61
N LEU A 170 13.42 0.69 22.92
CA LEU A 170 14.09 0.48 21.63
C LEU A 170 13.23 0.94 20.45
N PHE A 171 11.97 0.49 20.43
CA PHE A 171 11.05 0.71 19.33
C PHE A 171 10.01 1.80 19.66
N PRO A 172 9.79 2.78 18.77
CA PRO A 172 8.67 3.70 18.90
C PRO A 172 7.35 2.97 18.61
N LEU A 173 6.24 3.53 19.09
CA LEU A 173 4.89 3.07 18.73
C LEU A 173 4.41 3.90 17.53
N PRO A 174 4.44 3.37 16.30
CA PRO A 174 4.11 4.14 15.11
C PRO A 174 2.65 4.59 15.11
N GLU A 175 2.38 5.80 14.61
CA GLU A 175 1.04 6.37 14.49
C GLU A 175 0.55 6.36 13.03
N PRO A 176 -0.75 6.15 12.78
CA PRO A 176 -1.31 6.23 11.44
C PRO A 176 -1.30 7.69 10.95
N VAL A 177 -0.82 7.90 9.72
CA VAL A 177 -1.07 9.17 9.00
C VAL A 177 -2.36 9.00 8.21
N ILE A 178 -3.40 9.71 8.64
CA ILE A 178 -4.68 9.77 7.92
C ILE A 178 -4.70 11.06 7.09
N GLU A 179 -4.39 10.94 5.81
CA GLU A 179 -4.31 12.09 4.90
C GLU A 179 -5.69 12.43 4.31
N GLY A 180 -6.46 13.27 5.01
CA GLY A 180 -7.71 13.85 4.52
C GLY A 180 -8.71 12.84 3.91
N PRO A 181 -9.76 13.31 3.20
CA PRO A 181 -10.55 12.42 2.38
C PRO A 181 -9.66 11.88 1.24
N SER A 182 -9.32 10.60 1.29
CA SER A 182 -8.56 9.96 0.21
C SER A 182 -9.31 10.22 -1.11
N THR A 183 -8.61 10.70 -2.13
CA THR A 183 -9.23 10.90 -3.44
C THR A 183 -9.67 9.53 -3.98
N ARG A 184 -10.95 9.22 -3.85
CA ARG A 184 -11.52 7.95 -4.27
C ARG A 184 -11.82 8.02 -5.76
N VAL A 185 -10.87 7.57 -6.57
CA VAL A 185 -11.06 7.47 -8.02
C VAL A 185 -11.84 6.20 -8.34
N MET A 186 -13.01 6.37 -8.96
CA MET A 186 -13.91 5.28 -9.34
C MET A 186 -13.56 4.71 -10.72
N SER A 187 -14.05 3.51 -11.01
CA SER A 187 -13.91 2.89 -12.33
C SER A 187 -14.61 3.72 -13.40
N LEU A 188 -13.98 3.92 -14.55
CA LEU A 188 -14.59 4.62 -15.69
C LEU A 188 -15.78 3.86 -16.27
N ARG A 189 -15.94 2.55 -15.97
CA ARG A 189 -17.05 1.73 -16.45
C ARG A 189 -18.14 1.50 -15.40
N ASP A 190 -17.79 1.66 -14.13
CA ASP A 190 -18.70 1.47 -13.01
C ASP A 190 -18.39 2.49 -11.90
N GLY A 191 -19.16 3.58 -11.89
CA GLY A 191 -19.04 4.66 -10.91
C GLY A 191 -19.24 4.22 -9.46
N THR A 192 -19.79 3.02 -9.21
CA THR A 192 -19.98 2.47 -7.86
C THR A 192 -18.78 1.68 -7.35
N ALA A 193 -17.89 1.24 -8.26
CA ALA A 193 -16.70 0.47 -7.95
C ALA A 193 -15.43 1.33 -7.95
N LYS A 194 -14.53 1.09 -6.99
CA LYS A 194 -13.21 1.77 -6.96
C LYS A 194 -12.40 1.32 -8.17
N MET A 195 -11.64 2.25 -8.79
CA MET A 195 -10.70 1.90 -9.84
C MET A 195 -9.71 0.83 -9.33
N SER A 196 -9.62 -0.29 -10.04
CA SER A 196 -8.84 -1.45 -9.63
C SER A 196 -7.92 -1.96 -10.74
N LYS A 197 -6.71 -2.36 -10.35
CA LYS A 197 -5.75 -3.07 -11.20
C LYS A 197 -6.22 -4.47 -11.62
N SER A 198 -7.12 -5.08 -10.84
CA SER A 198 -7.61 -6.45 -11.09
C SER A 198 -8.85 -6.50 -11.98
N ASP A 199 -9.37 -5.35 -12.42
CA ASP A 199 -10.49 -5.32 -13.35
C ASP A 199 -10.05 -5.87 -14.73
N PRO A 200 -10.78 -6.85 -15.30
CA PRO A 200 -10.40 -7.46 -16.57
C PRO A 200 -10.42 -6.49 -17.74
N SER A 201 -11.22 -5.42 -17.65
CA SER A 201 -11.33 -4.40 -18.69
C SER A 201 -10.35 -3.27 -18.42
N ASP A 202 -9.32 -3.13 -19.26
CA ASP A 202 -8.39 -2.00 -19.16
C ASP A 202 -9.07 -0.63 -19.30
N ALA A 203 -10.17 -0.55 -20.05
CA ALA A 203 -10.98 0.67 -20.16
C ALA A 203 -11.66 1.12 -18.85
N SER A 204 -11.60 0.32 -17.78
CA SER A 204 -12.08 0.72 -16.44
C SER A 204 -11.16 1.71 -15.72
N ARG A 205 -9.90 1.83 -16.17
CA ARG A 205 -8.84 2.55 -15.47
C ARG A 205 -7.98 3.38 -16.41
N ILE A 206 -7.37 4.42 -15.87
CA ILE A 206 -6.31 5.19 -16.55
C ILE A 206 -4.98 4.70 -16.00
N ASN A 207 -4.16 4.05 -16.82
CA ASN A 207 -2.82 3.63 -16.42
C ASN A 207 -1.88 4.84 -16.49
N LEU A 208 -0.86 4.88 -15.62
CA LEU A 208 0.13 5.97 -15.64
C LEU A 208 1.02 5.96 -16.90
N THR A 209 0.97 4.87 -17.67
CA THR A 209 1.69 4.71 -18.93
C THR A 209 0.80 4.93 -20.16
N ASP A 210 -0.48 5.25 -19.97
CA ASP A 210 -1.37 5.55 -21.11
C ASP A 210 -0.91 6.86 -21.78
N ASP A 211 -0.86 6.87 -23.11
CA ASP A 211 -0.63 8.10 -23.87
C ASP A 211 -1.86 9.02 -23.88
N ALA A 212 -1.68 10.25 -24.36
CA ALA A 212 -2.72 11.27 -24.36
C ALA A 212 -3.99 10.82 -25.12
N ASP A 213 -3.82 10.14 -26.25
CA ASP A 213 -4.93 9.66 -27.08
C ASP A 213 -5.71 8.54 -26.38
N THR A 214 -5.00 7.62 -25.73
CA THR A 214 -5.59 6.53 -24.94
C THR A 214 -6.36 7.07 -23.75
N ILE A 215 -5.80 8.04 -23.02
CA ILE A 215 -6.48 8.71 -21.91
C ILE A 215 -7.76 9.38 -22.42
N ALA A 216 -7.67 10.19 -23.48
CA ALA A 216 -8.82 10.87 -24.06
C ALA A 216 -9.91 9.89 -24.51
N ALA A 217 -9.52 8.79 -25.15
CA ALA A 217 -10.44 7.76 -25.61
C ALA A 217 -11.12 6.99 -24.45
N LYS A 218 -10.42 6.79 -23.33
CA LYS A 218 -10.98 6.16 -22.13
C LYS A 218 -11.97 7.10 -21.43
N VAL A 219 -11.60 8.37 -21.26
CA VAL A 219 -12.47 9.39 -20.65
C VAL A 219 -13.74 9.61 -21.49
N LYS A 220 -13.62 9.70 -22.81
CA LYS A 220 -14.77 9.87 -23.72
C LYS A 220 -15.77 8.71 -23.65
N ARG A 221 -15.32 7.52 -23.27
CA ARG A 221 -16.14 6.30 -23.14
C ARG A 221 -16.53 5.99 -21.70
N ALA A 222 -16.18 6.87 -20.75
CA ALA A 222 -16.56 6.68 -19.36
C ALA A 222 -18.09 6.67 -19.22
N LYS A 223 -18.60 5.79 -18.35
CA LYS A 223 -20.01 5.67 -18.06
C LYS A 223 -20.52 6.98 -17.45
N THR A 224 -21.59 7.50 -18.04
CA THR A 224 -22.37 8.61 -17.49
C THR A 224 -23.80 8.13 -17.21
N ASP A 225 -24.54 8.92 -16.47
CA ASP A 225 -26.00 8.83 -16.42
C ASP A 225 -26.63 9.44 -17.71
N PRO A 226 -27.92 9.19 -17.96
CA PRO A 226 -28.61 9.71 -19.15
C PRO A 226 -29.16 11.13 -18.98
N GLU A 227 -29.10 11.71 -17.78
CA GLU A 227 -29.71 13.01 -17.55
C GLU A 227 -28.73 14.16 -17.84
N PRO A 228 -29.24 15.35 -18.17
CA PRO A 228 -28.41 16.51 -18.45
C PRO A 228 -27.48 16.85 -17.28
N LEU A 229 -26.29 17.37 -17.58
CA LEU A 229 -25.38 17.87 -16.56
C LEU A 229 -26.08 18.99 -15.76
N PRO A 230 -26.17 18.90 -14.43
CA PRO A 230 -26.82 19.91 -13.62
C PRO A 230 -26.01 21.22 -13.65
N SER A 231 -26.69 22.35 -13.48
CA SER A 231 -26.05 23.67 -13.39
C SER A 231 -25.19 23.84 -12.14
N GLU A 232 -25.42 23.03 -11.11
CA GLU A 232 -24.73 23.07 -9.82
C GLU A 232 -24.29 21.68 -9.37
N ALA A 233 -23.16 21.60 -8.67
CA ALA A 233 -22.59 20.33 -8.19
C ALA A 233 -23.52 19.57 -7.24
N ALA A 234 -24.39 20.26 -6.50
CA ALA A 234 -25.39 19.64 -5.62
C ALA A 234 -26.36 18.72 -6.40
N GLY A 235 -26.61 19.00 -7.68
CA GLY A 235 -27.43 18.16 -8.55
C GLY A 235 -26.78 16.81 -8.89
N LEU A 236 -25.50 16.60 -8.60
CA LEU A 236 -24.81 15.33 -8.79
C LEU A 236 -25.02 14.35 -7.63
N VAL A 237 -25.57 14.81 -6.49
CA VAL A 237 -25.77 13.98 -5.31
C VAL A 237 -26.81 12.88 -5.60
N GLY A 238 -26.42 11.62 -5.43
CA GLY A 238 -27.30 10.46 -5.66
C GLY A 238 -27.34 9.98 -7.11
N ARG A 239 -26.62 10.62 -8.03
CA ARG A 239 -26.39 10.11 -9.39
C ARG A 239 -25.43 8.91 -9.33
N PRO A 240 -25.61 7.89 -10.21
CA PRO A 240 -24.86 6.64 -10.17
C PRO A 240 -23.39 6.75 -10.63
#